data_AF-A0A2I0FQB4-F1
#
_entry.id   AF-A0A2I0FQB4-F1
#
_cell.length_a   1.000
_cell.length_b   1.000
_cell.length_c   1.000
_cell.angle_alpha   90.00
_cell.angle_beta   90.00
_cell.angle_gamma   90.00
#
_symmetry.space_group_name_H-M   'P 1'
#
loop_
_entity.id
_entity.type
_entity.pdbx_description
1 polymer ?
#
loop_
_entity_poly.entity_id
_entity_poly.type
_entity_poly.pdbx_seq_one_letter_code
_entity_poly.pdbx_strand_id
1 'polypeptide(L)'
;MTDPTRYRIHTGTDPRTLTEYALLRDEINKLSHPARPDVDWAYAEKLCLSLFEQNGVELQSAAWYTLARTHSSGLSGLNEGLNLLEALVLHQWSALWPQALQTRTEILSALSRRLQAILRGWSFQSNHVLPELAQTEQLLLSLRDALTRYGMRDAGQTGMLYQQVKYTLSRLQDSAPAAMNPVMLEEPVAPPAAQVDAAPRVYVIQSEPEIQVEIREVMVRPPVLKPFIAGACCALLAGTLVLGGSLWYWQQDQQKNLQAGQEQQSLQMQREAIPLERLDNWYQGMSQLQQLTAQLNGLDKQRGKYLTVSELKSAVFSATESFNRHIPVEEQLRRYAVGEGNQLNEQTQTGLLLKQLDYRYQLLKIEKQAH
;
A
#
# COMPACT_ATOMS: atom_id res chain seq x y z
N MET A 1 1.37 6.96 -47.42
CA MET A 1 0.78 6.31 -46.24
C MET A 1 1.79 6.43 -45.11
N THR A 2 1.59 7.40 -44.23
CA THR A 2 2.50 7.76 -43.14
C THR A 2 2.14 6.96 -41.89
N ASP A 3 3.03 6.07 -41.45
CA ASP A 3 2.87 5.24 -40.26
C ASP A 3 3.19 6.08 -39.00
N PRO A 4 2.26 6.26 -38.04
CA PRO A 4 2.51 7.05 -36.83
C PRO A 4 3.48 6.33 -35.87
N THR A 5 4.60 6.98 -35.58
CA THR A 5 5.70 6.53 -34.70
C THR A 5 5.24 6.07 -33.31
N ARG A 6 5.39 4.77 -33.02
CA ARG A 6 5.25 4.15 -31.69
C ARG A 6 6.63 4.06 -30.96
N TYR A 7 6.91 4.90 -29.94
CA TYR A 7 8.12 4.98 -29.06
C TYR A 7 8.32 4.02 -27.83
N ARG A 8 8.95 2.83 -27.93
CA ARG A 8 9.00 1.74 -26.88
C ARG A 8 9.36 2.14 -25.44
N ILE A 9 8.48 1.90 -24.47
CA ILE A 9 8.81 1.91 -23.04
C ILE A 9 9.78 0.75 -22.74
N HIS A 10 11.04 1.09 -22.45
CA HIS A 10 12.07 0.15 -21.99
C HIS A 10 11.92 -0.07 -20.49
N THR A 11 11.65 -1.31 -20.06
CA THR A 11 11.65 -1.66 -18.64
C THR A 11 13.07 -1.88 -18.14
N GLY A 12 13.40 -1.25 -17.02
CA GLY A 12 14.72 -1.33 -16.44
C GLY A 12 14.94 -2.51 -15.51
N THR A 13 16.20 -2.71 -15.15
CA THR A 13 16.63 -3.72 -14.16
C THR A 13 16.68 -3.11 -12.76
N ASP A 14 17.29 -3.80 -11.80
CA ASP A 14 17.42 -3.33 -10.43
C ASP A 14 18.18 -1.99 -10.36
N PRO A 15 17.53 -0.87 -10.02
CA PRO A 15 18.14 0.45 -10.07
C PRO A 15 18.99 0.76 -8.82
N ARG A 16 19.01 -0.11 -7.80
CA ARG A 16 19.54 0.21 -6.46
C ARG A 16 21.04 0.45 -6.43
N THR A 17 21.77 0.06 -7.46
CA THR A 17 23.22 0.32 -7.61
C THR A 17 23.52 1.66 -8.28
N LEU A 18 22.51 2.34 -8.82
CA LEU A 18 22.68 3.59 -9.57
C LEU A 18 22.64 4.79 -8.63
N THR A 19 23.54 5.74 -8.86
CA THR A 19 23.67 6.96 -8.05
C THR A 19 22.40 7.79 -8.10
N GLU A 20 21.81 7.91 -9.29
CA GLU A 20 20.57 8.64 -9.57
C GLU A 20 19.40 8.07 -8.78
N TYR A 21 19.34 6.75 -8.61
CA TYR A 21 18.33 6.11 -7.77
C TYR A 21 18.51 6.44 -6.29
N ALA A 22 19.75 6.43 -5.79
CA ALA A 22 20.04 6.80 -4.41
C ALA A 22 19.65 8.27 -4.13
N LEU A 23 20.04 9.18 -5.02
CA LEU A 23 19.68 10.61 -4.94
C LEU A 23 18.16 10.80 -4.97
N LEU A 24 17.47 10.11 -5.88
CA LEU A 24 16.01 10.20 -6.02
C LEU A 24 15.30 9.68 -4.78
N ARG A 25 15.75 8.54 -4.26
CA ARG A 25 15.21 7.96 -3.02
C ARG A 25 15.39 8.92 -1.85
N ASP A 26 16.58 9.50 -1.70
CA ASP A 26 16.87 10.41 -0.60
C ASP A 26 16.02 11.68 -0.68
N GLU A 27 15.79 12.21 -1.90
CA GLU A 27 14.89 13.32 -2.16
C GLU A 27 13.44 13.00 -1.77
N ILE A 28 12.90 11.85 -2.20
CA ILE A 28 11.52 11.45 -1.89
C ILE A 28 11.34 11.07 -0.42
N ASN A 29 12.38 10.55 0.25
CA ASN A 29 12.34 10.17 1.66
C ASN A 29 12.18 11.36 2.62
N LYS A 30 12.43 12.59 2.15
CA LYS A 30 12.11 13.81 2.89
C LYS A 30 10.64 13.88 3.33
N LEU A 31 9.71 13.29 2.56
CA LEU A 31 8.28 13.19 2.90
C LEU A 31 8.00 12.42 4.20
N SER A 32 8.90 11.53 4.60
CA SER A 32 8.77 10.70 5.80
C SER A 32 9.77 11.10 6.89
N HIS A 33 10.57 12.14 6.65
CA HIS A 33 11.58 12.59 7.59
C HIS A 33 10.94 13.39 8.75
N PRO A 34 11.34 13.15 10.02
CA PRO A 34 10.75 13.85 11.17
C PRO A 34 10.87 15.37 11.11
N ALA A 35 11.99 15.89 10.58
CA ALA A 35 12.21 17.32 10.41
C ALA A 35 11.48 17.94 9.20
N ARG A 36 10.76 17.13 8.39
CA ARG A 36 9.98 17.54 7.22
C ARG A 36 10.66 18.59 6.31
N PRO A 37 11.88 18.32 5.81
CA PRO A 37 12.47 19.17 4.80
C PRO A 37 11.61 19.14 3.53
N ASP A 38 11.57 20.27 2.82
CA ASP A 38 10.80 20.37 1.57
C ASP A 38 11.42 19.50 0.48
N VAL A 39 10.55 18.86 -0.29
CA VAL A 39 10.92 18.08 -1.47
C VAL A 39 11.05 19.01 -2.66
N ASP A 40 12.18 18.93 -3.36
CA ASP A 40 12.37 19.54 -4.68
C ASP A 40 11.79 18.62 -5.75
N TRP A 41 10.55 18.88 -6.12
CA TRP A 41 9.81 18.08 -7.11
C TRP A 41 10.39 18.17 -8.52
N ALA A 42 10.96 19.33 -8.91
CA ALA A 42 11.59 19.50 -10.21
C ALA A 42 12.89 18.70 -10.29
N TYR A 43 13.66 18.67 -9.20
CA TYR A 43 14.85 17.83 -9.10
C TYR A 43 14.49 16.34 -9.10
N ALA A 44 13.46 15.93 -8.34
CA ALA A 44 12.97 14.56 -8.33
C ALA A 44 12.52 14.09 -9.73
N GLU A 45 11.81 14.94 -10.47
CA GLU A 45 11.43 14.66 -11.86
C GLU A 45 12.66 14.45 -12.75
N LYS A 46 13.64 15.37 -12.69
CA LYS A 46 14.88 15.28 -13.47
C LYS A 46 15.64 13.98 -13.18
N LEU A 47 15.73 13.57 -11.91
CA LEU A 47 16.36 12.32 -11.51
C LEU A 47 15.59 11.10 -12.04
N CYS A 48 14.26 11.11 -12.01
CA CYS A 48 13.45 10.04 -12.61
C CYS A 48 13.76 9.89 -14.10
N LEU A 49 13.76 10.99 -14.85
CA LEU A 49 14.02 10.98 -16.28
C LEU A 49 15.44 10.48 -16.60
N SER A 50 16.44 10.95 -15.85
CA SER A 50 17.82 10.47 -16.03
C SER A 50 17.95 8.99 -15.71
N LEU A 51 17.26 8.50 -14.68
CA LEU A 51 17.23 7.08 -14.35
C LEU A 51 16.55 6.25 -15.45
N PHE A 52 15.47 6.76 -16.05
CA PHE A 52 14.80 6.09 -17.16
C PHE A 52 15.69 5.97 -18.40
N GLU A 53 16.50 6.99 -18.68
CA GLU A 53 17.45 6.97 -19.80
C GLU A 53 18.58 5.96 -19.58
N GLN A 54 19.09 5.83 -18.36
CA GLN A 54 20.24 4.99 -18.05
C GLN A 54 19.88 3.52 -17.80
N ASN A 55 18.79 3.27 -17.07
CA ASN A 55 18.40 1.93 -16.63
C ASN A 55 17.17 1.39 -17.34
N GLY A 56 16.29 2.28 -17.81
CA GLY A 56 14.90 1.94 -18.12
C GLY A 56 13.96 2.15 -16.94
N VAL A 57 12.67 2.07 -17.23
CA VAL A 57 11.59 2.37 -16.29
C VAL A 57 11.30 1.16 -15.41
N GLU A 58 11.28 1.37 -14.10
CA GLU A 58 10.82 0.37 -13.14
C GLU A 58 9.72 0.95 -12.23
N LEU A 59 8.99 0.09 -11.52
CA LEU A 59 7.73 0.46 -10.88
C LEU A 59 7.89 1.55 -9.81
N GLN A 60 8.99 1.53 -9.04
CA GLN A 60 9.21 2.48 -7.95
C GLN A 60 9.48 3.90 -8.49
N SER A 61 10.37 4.04 -9.45
CA SER A 61 10.69 5.30 -10.12
C SER A 61 9.55 5.79 -11.00
N ALA A 62 8.78 4.90 -11.65
CA ALA A 62 7.54 5.29 -12.32
C ALA A 62 6.53 5.88 -11.32
N ALA A 63 6.37 5.28 -10.14
CA ALA A 63 5.49 5.81 -9.10
C ALA A 63 5.98 7.17 -8.56
N TRP A 64 7.28 7.34 -8.34
CA TRP A 64 7.85 8.61 -7.92
C TRP A 64 7.77 9.68 -9.00
N TYR A 65 7.96 9.31 -10.27
CA TYR A 65 7.76 10.20 -11.40
C TYR A 65 6.32 10.70 -11.47
N THR A 66 5.33 9.81 -11.34
CA THR A 66 3.91 10.20 -11.27
C THR A 66 3.65 11.19 -10.14
N LEU A 67 4.25 10.98 -8.96
CA LEU A 67 4.13 11.89 -7.84
C LEU A 67 4.75 13.26 -8.13
N ALA A 68 5.97 13.28 -8.67
CA ALA A 68 6.67 14.51 -9.03
C ALA A 68 5.89 15.31 -10.08
N ARG A 69 5.42 14.66 -11.15
CA ARG A 69 4.62 15.30 -12.19
C ARG A 69 3.27 15.81 -11.68
N THR A 70 2.65 15.09 -10.74
CA THR A 70 1.42 15.56 -10.08
C THR A 70 1.66 16.86 -9.31
N HIS A 71 2.80 16.98 -8.61
CA HIS A 71 3.17 18.20 -7.89
C HIS A 71 3.58 19.35 -8.83
N SER A 72 4.31 19.06 -9.91
CA SER A 72 4.80 20.08 -10.85
C SER A 72 3.75 20.59 -11.84
N SER A 73 2.83 19.72 -12.27
CA SER A 73 1.92 20.01 -13.40
C SER A 73 0.44 19.72 -13.10
N GLY A 74 0.10 19.40 -11.85
CA GLY A 74 -1.30 19.18 -11.44
C GLY A 74 -1.93 17.97 -12.14
N LEU A 75 -3.18 18.11 -12.59
CA LEU A 75 -3.95 17.04 -13.25
C LEU A 75 -3.28 16.51 -14.52
N SER A 76 -2.74 17.41 -15.35
CA SER A 76 -2.01 17.03 -16.56
C SER A 76 -0.83 16.09 -16.25
N GLY A 77 0.01 16.45 -15.27
CA GLY A 77 1.14 15.63 -14.83
C GLY A 77 0.72 14.31 -14.17
N LEU A 78 -0.39 14.31 -13.43
CA LEU A 78 -0.99 13.09 -12.92
C LEU A 78 -1.39 12.14 -14.06
N ASN A 79 -2.05 12.65 -15.09
CA ASN A 79 -2.46 11.86 -16.25
C ASN A 79 -1.26 11.30 -17.01
N GLU A 80 -0.19 12.08 -17.19
CA GLU A 80 1.04 11.58 -17.81
C GLU A 80 1.65 10.41 -17.02
N GLY A 81 1.77 10.54 -15.71
CA GLY A 81 2.29 9.49 -14.85
C GLY A 81 1.38 8.25 -14.79
N LEU A 82 0.06 8.44 -14.76
CA LEU A 82 -0.91 7.34 -14.79
C LEU A 82 -0.90 6.59 -16.13
N ASN A 83 -0.76 7.29 -17.26
CA ASN A 83 -0.59 6.65 -18.57
C ASN A 83 0.67 5.77 -18.61
N LEU A 84 1.80 6.27 -18.06
CA LEU A 84 3.03 5.48 -17.96
C LEU A 84 2.81 4.22 -17.12
N LEU A 85 2.20 4.35 -15.93
CA LEU A 85 1.91 3.22 -15.06
C LEU A 85 0.94 2.23 -15.70
N GLU A 86 -0.10 2.71 -16.38
CA GLU A 86 -1.06 1.88 -17.11
C GLU A 86 -0.33 1.05 -18.18
N ALA A 87 0.50 1.67 -19.00
CA ALA A 87 1.25 0.99 -20.03
C ALA A 87 2.20 -0.09 -19.45
N LEU A 88 2.88 0.21 -18.34
CA LEU A 88 3.74 -0.77 -17.65
C LEU A 88 2.95 -1.96 -17.11
N VAL A 89 1.80 -1.71 -16.48
CA VAL A 89 0.96 -2.76 -15.88
C VAL A 89 0.25 -3.60 -16.94
N LEU A 90 -0.22 -2.99 -18.02
CA LEU A 90 -0.92 -3.70 -19.09
C LEU A 90 0.02 -4.50 -19.98
N HIS A 91 1.19 -3.95 -20.31
CA HIS A 91 2.04 -4.52 -21.37
C HIS A 91 3.33 -5.13 -20.86
N GLN A 92 3.80 -4.77 -19.65
CA GLN A 92 5.13 -5.15 -19.17
C GLN A 92 5.13 -5.78 -17.78
N TRP A 93 3.97 -6.23 -17.29
CA TRP A 93 3.84 -6.73 -15.92
C TRP A 93 4.84 -7.82 -15.53
N SER A 94 5.13 -8.77 -16.42
CA SER A 94 6.09 -9.85 -16.14
C SER A 94 7.54 -9.34 -16.06
N ALA A 95 7.93 -8.42 -16.95
CA ALA A 95 9.28 -7.85 -17.01
C ALA A 95 9.53 -6.75 -15.98
N LEU A 96 8.47 -6.12 -15.45
CA LEU A 96 8.55 -4.96 -14.58
C LEU A 96 9.28 -5.27 -13.27
N TRP A 97 10.38 -4.58 -13.01
CA TRP A 97 11.03 -4.64 -11.69
C TRP A 97 10.25 -3.80 -10.66
N PRO A 98 10.14 -4.20 -9.38
CA PRO A 98 10.66 -5.44 -8.77
C PRO A 98 9.77 -6.66 -9.06
N GLN A 99 10.35 -7.87 -9.08
CA GLN A 99 9.62 -9.11 -9.41
C GLN A 99 8.66 -9.58 -8.30
N ALA A 100 8.93 -9.23 -7.05
CA ALA A 100 8.10 -9.64 -5.92
C ALA A 100 6.73 -8.95 -5.95
N LEU A 101 5.66 -9.75 -6.07
CA LEU A 101 4.28 -9.27 -6.14
C LEU A 101 3.91 -8.38 -4.92
N GLN A 102 4.35 -8.80 -3.72
CA GLN A 102 4.12 -8.06 -2.48
C GLN A 102 4.70 -6.64 -2.54
N THR A 103 5.95 -6.50 -3.01
CA THR A 103 6.60 -5.20 -3.16
C THR A 103 5.88 -4.34 -4.19
N ARG A 104 5.41 -4.92 -5.31
CA ARG A 104 4.60 -4.17 -6.29
C ARG A 104 3.31 -3.63 -5.66
N THR A 105 2.62 -4.45 -4.86
CA THR A 105 1.41 -4.04 -4.12
C THR A 105 1.71 -2.88 -3.18
N GLU A 106 2.82 -2.94 -2.44
CA GLU A 106 3.23 -1.89 -1.50
C GLU A 106 3.53 -0.56 -2.21
N ILE A 107 4.26 -0.60 -3.32
CA ILE A 107 4.59 0.58 -4.13
C ILE A 107 3.31 1.26 -4.64
N LEU A 108 2.42 0.48 -5.28
CA LEU A 108 1.17 0.99 -5.85
C LEU A 108 0.22 1.52 -4.76
N SER A 109 0.16 0.83 -3.62
CA SER A 109 -0.62 1.27 -2.46
C SER A 109 -0.08 2.57 -1.88
N ALA A 110 1.24 2.68 -1.71
CA ALA A 110 1.88 3.89 -1.22
C ALA A 110 1.65 5.09 -2.16
N LEU A 111 1.78 4.88 -3.47
CA LEU A 111 1.44 5.89 -4.47
C LEU A 111 -0.03 6.32 -4.34
N SER A 112 -0.96 5.37 -4.29
CA SER A 112 -2.38 5.68 -4.20
C SER A 112 -2.72 6.52 -2.97
N ARG A 113 -2.15 6.21 -1.79
CA ARG A 113 -2.36 7.04 -0.58
C ARG A 113 -1.85 8.46 -0.75
N ARG A 114 -0.68 8.63 -1.36
CA ARG A 114 -0.08 9.96 -1.60
C ARG A 114 -0.91 10.77 -2.58
N LEU A 115 -1.35 10.16 -3.68
CA LEU A 115 -2.23 10.81 -4.65
C LEU A 115 -3.58 11.20 -4.03
N GLN A 116 -4.18 10.33 -3.21
CA GLN A 116 -5.41 10.68 -2.47
C GLN A 116 -5.19 11.89 -1.55
N ALA A 117 -4.06 11.95 -0.84
CA ALA A 117 -3.74 13.07 0.04
C ALA A 117 -3.60 14.38 -0.74
N ILE A 118 -2.93 14.35 -1.90
CA ILE A 118 -2.79 15.51 -2.79
C ILE A 118 -4.15 15.96 -3.32
N LEU A 119 -4.94 15.04 -3.88
CA LEU A 119 -6.25 15.35 -4.46
C LEU A 119 -7.27 15.88 -3.44
N ARG A 120 -7.15 15.48 -2.16
CA ARG A 120 -7.99 16.06 -1.09
C ARG A 120 -7.71 17.56 -0.89
N GLY A 121 -6.50 18.02 -1.18
CA GLY A 121 -6.13 19.43 -1.10
C GLY A 121 -6.54 20.24 -2.33
N TRP A 122 -6.97 19.59 -3.42
CA TRP A 122 -7.36 20.29 -4.65
C TRP A 122 -8.84 20.65 -4.64
N SER A 123 -9.14 21.91 -4.92
CA SER A 123 -10.51 22.38 -5.12
C SER A 123 -10.82 22.50 -6.60
N PHE A 124 -11.62 21.58 -7.13
CA PHE A 124 -12.12 21.67 -8.49
C PHE A 124 -13.41 22.50 -8.50
N GLN A 125 -13.38 23.67 -9.14
CA GLN A 125 -14.49 24.62 -9.17
C GLN A 125 -14.94 24.99 -10.59
N SER A 126 -14.22 24.52 -11.60
CA SER A 126 -14.41 24.98 -12.98
C SER A 126 -14.57 23.82 -13.96
N ASN A 127 -15.43 24.00 -14.95
CA ASN A 127 -15.73 22.93 -15.92
C ASN A 127 -14.59 22.67 -16.93
N HIS A 128 -13.58 23.55 -17.00
CA HIS A 128 -12.43 23.36 -17.90
C HIS A 128 -11.54 22.16 -17.50
N VAL A 129 -11.56 21.74 -16.23
CA VAL A 129 -10.79 20.56 -15.77
C VAL A 129 -11.50 19.23 -16.05
N LEU A 130 -12.76 19.25 -16.52
CA LEU A 130 -13.56 18.05 -16.73
C LEU A 130 -12.90 17.04 -17.69
N PRO A 131 -12.29 17.44 -18.83
CA PRO A 131 -11.66 16.48 -19.73
C PRO A 131 -10.46 15.78 -19.10
N GLU A 132 -9.59 16.52 -18.40
CA GLU A 132 -8.43 15.96 -17.71
C GLU A 132 -8.84 15.05 -16.55
N LEU A 133 -9.86 15.45 -15.78
CA LEU A 133 -10.38 14.65 -14.68
C LEU A 133 -11.08 13.37 -15.17
N ALA A 134 -11.78 13.44 -16.30
CA ALA A 134 -12.37 12.27 -16.95
C ALA A 134 -11.28 11.31 -17.47
N GLN A 135 -10.19 11.84 -18.01
CA GLN A 135 -9.03 11.02 -18.38
C GLN A 135 -8.42 10.34 -17.14
N THR A 136 -8.24 11.07 -16.03
CA THR A 136 -7.77 10.50 -14.76
C THR A 136 -8.67 9.34 -14.32
N GLU A 137 -9.99 9.52 -14.38
CA GLU A 137 -10.98 8.49 -14.01
C GLU A 137 -10.82 7.23 -14.86
N GLN A 138 -10.67 7.38 -16.18
CA GLN A 138 -10.49 6.27 -17.12
C GLN A 138 -9.18 5.50 -16.86
N LEU A 139 -8.07 6.21 -16.65
CA LEU A 139 -6.77 5.59 -16.38
C LEU A 139 -6.79 4.81 -15.05
N LEU A 140 -7.39 5.39 -14.01
CA LEU A 140 -7.54 4.72 -12.72
C LEU A 140 -8.44 3.48 -12.81
N LEU A 141 -9.51 3.55 -13.61
CA LEU A 141 -10.39 2.41 -13.87
C LEU A 141 -9.64 1.27 -14.56
N SER A 142 -8.91 1.58 -15.65
CA SER A 142 -8.11 0.62 -16.40
C SER A 142 -7.03 -0.04 -15.53
N LEU A 143 -6.28 0.76 -14.78
CA LEU A 143 -5.28 0.29 -13.82
C LEU A 143 -5.89 -0.64 -12.76
N ARG A 144 -7.03 -0.24 -12.16
CA ARG A 144 -7.72 -1.07 -11.15
C ARG A 144 -8.12 -2.43 -11.72
N ASP A 145 -8.70 -2.43 -12.92
CA ASP A 145 -9.17 -3.66 -13.56
C ASP A 145 -7.98 -4.55 -13.94
N ALA A 146 -6.86 -3.97 -14.41
CA ALA A 146 -5.63 -4.71 -14.69
C ALA A 146 -5.01 -5.33 -13.43
N LEU A 147 -4.89 -4.57 -12.34
CA LEU A 147 -4.34 -5.06 -11.07
C LEU A 147 -5.21 -6.16 -10.45
N THR A 148 -6.53 -6.07 -10.61
CA THR A 148 -7.48 -7.11 -10.16
C THR A 148 -7.22 -8.44 -10.88
N ARG A 149 -6.90 -8.41 -12.18
CA ARG A 149 -6.54 -9.61 -12.96
C ARG A 149 -5.27 -10.29 -12.44
N TYR A 150 -4.33 -9.53 -11.88
CA TYR A 150 -3.10 -10.04 -11.28
C TYR A 150 -3.25 -10.48 -9.81
N GLY A 151 -4.48 -10.56 -9.29
CA GLY A 151 -4.74 -11.05 -7.94
C GLY A 151 -4.52 -10.01 -6.83
N MET A 152 -4.29 -8.74 -7.18
CA MET A 152 -4.21 -7.64 -6.20
C MET A 152 -5.62 -7.20 -5.78
N ARG A 153 -6.35 -8.09 -5.10
CA ARG A 153 -7.74 -7.87 -4.66
C ARG A 153 -7.85 -6.95 -3.44
N ASP A 154 -6.78 -6.83 -2.65
CA ASP A 154 -6.68 -5.94 -1.49
C ASP A 154 -6.27 -4.50 -1.85
N ALA A 155 -6.39 -4.09 -3.12
CA ALA A 155 -6.12 -2.73 -3.59
C ALA A 155 -7.19 -1.71 -3.14
N GLY A 156 -7.68 -1.82 -1.90
CA GLY A 156 -8.66 -0.91 -1.31
C GLY A 156 -8.26 0.56 -1.46
N GLN A 157 -6.96 0.86 -1.59
CA GLN A 157 -6.47 2.23 -1.81
C GLN A 157 -6.63 2.69 -3.26
N THR A 158 -6.24 1.88 -4.26
CA THR A 158 -6.47 2.21 -5.67
C THR A 158 -7.95 2.35 -5.97
N GLY A 159 -8.80 1.51 -5.35
CA GLY A 159 -10.25 1.63 -5.39
C GLY A 159 -10.76 2.94 -4.79
N MET A 160 -10.27 3.33 -3.61
CA MET A 160 -10.64 4.60 -2.96
C MET A 160 -10.27 5.83 -3.81
N LEU A 161 -9.08 5.84 -4.41
CA LEU A 161 -8.64 6.92 -5.30
C LEU A 161 -9.57 7.05 -6.52
N TYR A 162 -9.91 5.92 -7.15
CA TYR A 162 -10.89 5.90 -8.25
C TYR A 162 -12.25 6.46 -7.81
N GLN A 163 -12.79 6.00 -6.67
CA GLN A 163 -14.10 6.47 -6.18
C GLN A 163 -14.09 7.98 -5.86
N GLN A 164 -12.98 8.50 -5.30
CA GLN A 164 -12.83 9.93 -5.02
C GLN A 164 -12.86 10.77 -6.31
N VAL A 165 -12.11 10.36 -7.34
CA VAL A 165 -12.09 11.04 -8.64
C VAL A 165 -13.46 10.97 -9.30
N LYS A 166 -14.08 9.78 -9.32
CA LYS A 166 -15.42 9.57 -9.88
C LYS A 166 -16.47 10.46 -9.23
N TYR A 167 -16.52 10.50 -7.90
CA TYR A 167 -17.47 11.35 -7.17
C TYR A 167 -17.25 12.84 -7.49
N THR A 168 -15.99 13.27 -7.59
CA THR A 168 -15.64 14.64 -7.95
C THR A 168 -16.11 14.99 -9.36
N LEU A 169 -15.91 14.08 -10.32
CA LEU A 169 -16.34 14.23 -11.70
C LEU A 169 -17.87 14.35 -11.80
N SER A 170 -18.61 13.42 -11.17
CA SER A 170 -20.08 13.46 -11.15
C SER A 170 -20.61 14.75 -10.53
N ARG A 171 -20.06 15.17 -9.39
CA ARG A 171 -20.45 16.43 -8.75
C ARG A 171 -20.27 17.64 -9.68
N LEU A 172 -19.16 17.72 -10.41
CA LEU A 172 -18.89 18.82 -11.34
C LEU A 172 -19.80 18.78 -12.57
N GLN A 173 -20.08 17.58 -13.09
CA GLN A 173 -21.03 17.39 -14.20
C GLN A 173 -22.44 17.81 -13.80
N ASP A 174 -22.89 17.44 -12.60
CA ASP A 174 -24.23 17.79 -12.07
C ASP A 174 -24.33 19.29 -11.72
N SER A 175 -23.21 19.93 -11.41
CA SER A 175 -23.14 21.39 -11.13
C SER A 175 -23.07 22.24 -12.40
N ALA A 176 -22.91 21.64 -13.58
CA ALA A 176 -22.97 22.36 -14.84
C ALA A 176 -24.44 22.74 -15.12
N PRO A 177 -24.77 24.03 -15.32
CA PRO A 177 -26.15 24.41 -15.57
C PRO A 177 -26.67 23.68 -16.81
N ALA A 178 -27.83 23.03 -16.66
CA ALA A 178 -28.55 22.41 -17.77
C ALA A 178 -28.66 23.43 -18.91
N ALA A 179 -28.09 23.08 -20.06
CA ALA A 179 -28.01 23.94 -21.22
C ALA A 179 -29.41 24.48 -21.58
N MET A 180 -29.60 25.78 -21.42
CA MET A 180 -30.78 26.48 -21.91
C MET A 180 -30.39 27.23 -23.19
N ASN A 181 -30.64 26.55 -24.32
CA ASN A 181 -30.74 27.00 -25.72
C ASN A 181 -29.56 27.78 -26.39
N PRO A 182 -29.33 27.54 -27.70
CA PRO A 182 -28.23 28.14 -28.44
C PRO A 182 -28.54 29.61 -28.75
N VAL A 183 -27.78 30.51 -28.15
CA VAL A 183 -27.71 31.90 -28.60
C VAL A 183 -26.48 32.03 -29.49
N MET A 184 -26.77 32.25 -30.76
CA MET A 184 -25.83 32.59 -31.83
C MET A 184 -25.29 34.00 -31.55
N LEU A 185 -24.02 34.12 -31.14
CA LEU A 185 -23.30 35.39 -31.09
C LEU A 185 -21.85 35.19 -31.55
N GLU A 186 -21.39 36.21 -32.27
CA GLU A 186 -20.35 36.22 -33.29
C GLU A 186 -18.92 35.96 -32.81
N GLU A 187 -18.11 35.48 -33.75
CA GLU A 187 -16.66 35.32 -33.71
C GLU A 187 -15.93 36.66 -33.47
N PRO A 188 -15.05 36.77 -32.45
CA PRO A 188 -14.05 37.83 -32.41
C PRO A 188 -12.66 37.30 -32.77
N VAL A 189 -12.04 38.02 -33.71
CA VAL A 189 -10.68 37.87 -34.24
C VAL A 189 -9.61 37.86 -33.13
N ALA A 190 -8.64 36.95 -33.27
CA ALA A 190 -7.50 36.74 -32.38
C ALA A 190 -6.41 37.84 -32.47
N PRO A 191 -5.67 38.08 -31.37
CA PRO A 191 -4.26 38.46 -31.41
C PRO A 191 -3.33 37.37 -30.81
N PRO A 192 -2.00 37.45 -31.04
CA PRO A 192 -1.16 36.27 -31.22
C PRO A 192 -0.73 35.59 -29.93
N ALA A 193 -0.62 34.26 -30.05
CA ALA A 193 -0.15 33.35 -29.01
C ALA A 193 1.30 33.66 -28.59
N ALA A 194 1.51 33.88 -27.30
CA ALA A 194 2.78 33.57 -26.66
C ALA A 194 2.86 32.04 -26.55
N GLN A 195 3.68 31.42 -27.38
CA GLN A 195 3.99 30.00 -27.30
C GLN A 195 4.80 29.73 -26.02
N VAL A 196 4.17 29.08 -25.05
CA VAL A 196 4.88 28.36 -24.00
C VAL A 196 4.94 26.91 -24.46
N ASP A 197 6.15 26.46 -24.78
CA ASP A 197 6.47 25.08 -25.13
C ASP A 197 6.07 24.13 -23.99
N ALA A 198 4.93 23.46 -24.15
CA ALA A 198 4.54 22.29 -23.35
C ALA A 198 4.17 21.17 -24.34
N ALA A 199 5.19 20.58 -24.95
CA ALA A 199 5.00 19.38 -25.77
C ALA A 199 4.69 18.19 -24.84
N PRO A 200 3.57 17.46 -25.05
CA PRO A 200 3.26 16.26 -24.27
C PRO A 200 4.22 15.13 -24.68
N ARG A 201 4.98 14.60 -23.71
CA ARG A 201 5.92 13.49 -23.95
C ARG A 201 5.16 12.16 -23.90
N VAL A 202 4.90 11.58 -25.07
CA VAL A 202 4.21 10.30 -25.25
C VAL A 202 5.21 9.21 -25.70
N TYR A 203 5.28 8.07 -25.00
CA TYR A 203 6.20 6.94 -25.28
C TYR A 203 5.43 5.64 -25.71
N VAL A 204 5.28 5.37 -27.04
CA VAL A 204 4.84 4.13 -27.82
C VAL A 204 5.73 2.85 -27.78
N ILE A 205 6.02 2.02 -28.84
CA ILE A 205 6.70 0.65 -28.90
C ILE A 205 7.06 0.09 -30.33
N GLN A 206 8.33 -0.30 -30.70
CA GLN A 206 8.76 -1.56 -31.45
C GLN A 206 10.28 -1.79 -31.84
N SER A 207 10.67 -2.98 -32.36
CA SER A 207 12.03 -3.62 -32.43
C SER A 207 12.72 -3.77 -33.81
N GLU A 208 14.04 -3.97 -33.75
CA GLU A 208 15.18 -4.18 -34.69
C GLU A 208 15.01 -5.04 -35.97
N PRO A 209 15.68 -4.68 -37.09
CA PRO A 209 16.10 -5.63 -38.13
C PRO A 209 17.64 -5.81 -38.18
N GLU A 210 18.06 -7.05 -38.44
CA GLU A 210 19.46 -7.46 -38.67
C GLU A 210 20.14 -6.60 -39.75
N ILE A 211 21.26 -5.96 -39.40
CA ILE A 211 22.18 -5.37 -40.39
C ILE A 211 23.45 -6.22 -40.43
N GLN A 212 23.66 -6.88 -41.57
CA GLN A 212 24.93 -7.48 -41.94
C GLN A 212 25.97 -6.37 -42.11
N VAL A 213 27.02 -6.37 -41.28
CA VAL A 213 28.10 -5.39 -41.36
C VAL A 213 29.24 -5.95 -42.22
N GLU A 214 29.44 -5.35 -43.38
CA GLU A 214 30.65 -5.48 -44.19
C GLU A 214 31.77 -4.66 -43.52
N ILE A 215 32.83 -5.34 -43.07
CA ILE A 215 33.95 -4.72 -42.36
C ILE A 215 34.85 -4.02 -43.39
N ARG A 216 34.94 -2.68 -43.32
CA ARG A 216 36.03 -1.92 -43.95
C ARG A 216 36.99 -1.43 -42.85
N GLU A 217 38.13 -2.10 -42.75
CA GLU A 217 39.21 -1.70 -41.83
C GLU A 217 39.76 -0.32 -42.21
N VAL A 218 39.75 0.61 -41.24
CA VAL A 218 40.58 1.83 -41.28
C VAL A 218 41.56 1.75 -40.13
N MET A 219 42.84 1.61 -40.47
CA MET A 219 43.95 1.52 -39.54
C MET A 219 44.22 2.89 -38.90
N VAL A 220 44.16 2.97 -37.56
CA VAL A 220 44.64 4.14 -36.79
C VAL A 220 45.73 3.67 -35.82
N ARG A 221 46.90 4.32 -35.86
CA ARG A 221 48.06 4.05 -35.00
C ARG A 221 47.86 4.64 -33.59
N PRO A 222 48.32 3.98 -32.51
CA PRO A 222 48.24 4.54 -31.16
C PRO A 222 49.50 5.32 -30.76
N PRO A 223 49.42 6.29 -29.83
CA PRO A 223 50.60 6.76 -29.09
C PRO A 223 50.79 5.97 -27.79
N VAL A 224 52.05 5.90 -27.37
CA VAL A 224 52.63 5.10 -26.28
C VAL A 224 52.43 5.68 -24.89
N LEU A 225 52.37 4.81 -23.87
CA LEU A 225 52.01 5.14 -22.49
C LEU A 225 52.89 4.36 -21.48
N LYS A 226 53.51 5.07 -20.52
CA LYS A 226 53.95 4.60 -19.18
C LYS A 226 54.16 5.82 -18.26
N PRO A 227 54.16 5.72 -16.91
CA PRO A 227 53.43 4.83 -16.00
C PRO A 227 52.70 5.61 -14.85
N PHE A 228 51.46 5.25 -14.49
CA PHE A 228 50.79 5.75 -13.26
C PHE A 228 49.88 4.69 -12.60
N ILE A 229 50.23 3.41 -12.70
CA ILE A 229 49.44 2.29 -12.15
C ILE A 229 50.19 1.73 -10.94
N ALA A 230 50.16 2.46 -9.81
CA ALA A 230 50.60 1.92 -8.52
C ALA A 230 49.85 2.57 -7.35
N GLY A 231 49.55 3.88 -7.43
CA GLY A 231 48.79 4.59 -6.39
C GLY A 231 47.28 4.32 -6.38
N ALA A 232 46.68 4.04 -7.54
CA ALA A 232 45.23 3.90 -7.69
C ALA A 232 44.67 2.62 -7.03
N CYS A 233 45.45 1.53 -6.96
CA CYS A 233 44.96 0.25 -6.45
C CYS A 233 44.77 0.24 -4.91
N CYS A 234 45.59 0.95 -4.15
CA CYS A 234 45.47 1.01 -2.69
C CYS A 234 44.28 1.88 -2.23
N ALA A 235 44.01 2.98 -2.94
CA ALA A 235 42.86 3.84 -2.64
C ALA A 235 41.52 3.15 -2.94
N LEU A 236 41.45 2.33 -4.00
CA LEU A 236 40.24 1.58 -4.34
C LEU A 236 39.93 0.49 -3.30
N LEU A 237 40.94 -0.21 -2.78
CA LEU A 237 40.72 -1.23 -1.74
C LEU A 237 40.27 -0.63 -0.41
N ALA A 238 40.86 0.49 0.02
CA ALA A 238 40.40 1.20 1.22
C ALA A 238 38.97 1.76 1.06
N GLY A 239 38.63 2.28 -0.12
CA GLY A 239 37.28 2.75 -0.45
C GLY A 239 36.23 1.64 -0.38
N THR A 240 36.53 0.43 -0.86
CA THR A 240 35.60 -0.71 -0.79
C THR A 240 35.34 -1.19 0.63
N LEU A 241 36.33 -1.13 1.53
CA LEU A 241 36.15 -1.50 2.94
C LEU A 241 35.32 -0.47 3.71
N VAL A 242 35.53 0.82 3.46
CA VAL A 242 34.75 1.88 4.12
C VAL A 242 33.31 1.90 3.60
N LEU A 243 33.11 1.81 2.28
CA LEU A 243 31.78 1.79 1.68
C LEU A 243 31.03 0.49 2.02
N GLY A 244 31.68 -0.66 1.94
CA GLY A 244 31.12 -1.95 2.35
C GLY A 244 30.79 -2.00 3.84
N GLY A 245 31.67 -1.45 4.68
CA GLY A 245 31.43 -1.31 6.12
C GLY A 245 30.24 -0.39 6.43
N SER A 246 30.10 0.73 5.72
CA SER A 246 28.94 1.62 5.88
C SER A 246 27.62 1.00 5.40
N LEU A 247 27.64 0.23 4.31
CA LEU A 247 26.44 -0.50 3.84
C LEU A 247 26.05 -1.61 4.82
N TRP A 248 27.03 -2.37 5.33
CA TRP A 248 26.80 -3.41 6.32
C TRP A 248 26.27 -2.84 7.63
N TYR A 249 26.85 -1.72 8.10
CA TYR A 249 26.37 -1.01 9.28
C TYR A 249 24.96 -0.46 9.10
N TRP A 250 24.64 0.13 7.94
CA TRP A 250 23.30 0.62 7.62
C TRP A 250 22.28 -0.52 7.52
N GLN A 251 22.64 -1.62 6.88
CA GLN A 251 21.79 -2.82 6.81
C GLN A 251 21.53 -3.41 8.21
N GLN A 252 22.54 -3.41 9.07
CA GLN A 252 22.40 -3.85 10.45
C GLN A 252 21.53 -2.90 11.27
N ASP A 253 21.64 -1.60 11.07
CA ASP A 253 20.80 -0.59 11.74
C ASP A 253 19.33 -0.69 11.30
N GLN A 254 19.08 -0.91 10.01
CA GLN A 254 17.73 -1.17 9.49
C GLN A 254 17.10 -2.41 10.13
N GLN A 255 17.87 -3.50 10.25
CA GLN A 255 17.38 -4.71 10.93
C GLN A 255 17.05 -4.46 12.40
N LYS A 256 17.89 -3.70 13.12
CA LYS A 256 17.64 -3.33 14.52
C LYS A 256 16.39 -2.46 14.67
N ASN A 257 16.19 -1.48 13.79
CA ASN A 257 15.03 -0.59 13.83
C ASN A 257 13.72 -1.33 13.50
N LEU A 258 13.76 -2.28 12.56
CA LEU A 258 12.62 -3.14 12.26
C LEU A 258 12.27 -4.05 13.45
N GLN A 259 13.28 -4.66 14.07
CA GLN A 259 13.09 -5.48 15.29
C GLN A 259 12.54 -4.65 16.44
N ALA A 260 13.11 -3.46 16.69
CA ALA A 260 12.62 -2.55 17.72
C ALA A 260 11.18 -2.11 17.47
N GLY A 261 10.79 -1.84 16.20
CA GLY A 261 9.42 -1.53 15.82
C GLY A 261 8.46 -2.70 16.05
N GLN A 262 8.88 -3.93 15.71
CA GLN A 262 8.09 -5.14 15.95
C GLN A 262 7.94 -5.42 17.45
N GLU A 263 9.00 -5.29 18.24
CA GLU A 263 8.96 -5.42 19.69
C GLU A 263 8.02 -4.38 20.30
N GLN A 264 8.14 -3.11 19.90
CA GLN A 264 7.24 -2.05 20.36
C GLN A 264 5.77 -2.34 20.02
N GLN A 265 5.49 -2.81 18.81
CA GLN A 265 4.13 -3.21 18.41
C GLN A 265 3.64 -4.41 19.23
N SER A 266 4.48 -5.41 19.47
CA SER A 266 4.12 -6.57 20.31
C SER A 266 3.82 -6.17 21.74
N LEU A 267 4.60 -5.24 22.31
CA LEU A 267 4.39 -4.69 23.64
C LEU A 267 3.11 -3.86 23.71
N GLN A 268 2.79 -3.09 22.66
CA GLN A 268 1.52 -2.38 22.57
C GLN A 268 0.33 -3.35 22.53
N MET A 269 0.40 -4.37 21.67
CA MET A 269 -0.63 -5.40 21.61
C MET A 269 -0.80 -6.12 22.96
N GLN A 270 0.30 -6.42 23.66
CA GLN A 270 0.24 -7.02 25.00
C GLN A 270 -0.35 -6.08 26.07
N ARG A 271 -0.12 -4.77 25.97
CA ARG A 271 -0.68 -3.78 26.89
C ARG A 271 -2.18 -3.57 26.70
N GLU A 272 -2.64 -3.62 25.46
CA GLU A 272 -4.05 -3.45 25.10
C GLU A 272 -4.85 -4.76 25.19
N ALA A 273 -4.16 -5.91 25.10
CA ALA A 273 -4.78 -7.21 25.27
C ALA A 273 -5.34 -7.40 26.68
N ILE A 274 -6.47 -8.10 26.76
CA ILE A 274 -7.04 -8.53 28.04
C ILE A 274 -6.05 -9.53 28.67
N PRO A 275 -5.66 -9.32 29.95
CA PRO A 275 -4.71 -10.20 30.63
C PRO A 275 -5.30 -11.61 30.77
N LEU A 276 -4.43 -12.63 30.69
CA LEU A 276 -4.84 -14.05 30.73
C LEU A 276 -5.60 -14.39 32.02
N GLU A 277 -5.26 -13.76 33.14
CA GLU A 277 -5.92 -13.98 34.43
C GLU A 277 -7.41 -13.58 34.40
N ARG A 278 -7.81 -12.63 33.53
CA ARG A 278 -9.23 -12.29 33.35
C ARG A 278 -9.99 -13.34 32.56
N LEU A 279 -9.32 -14.16 31.76
CA LEU A 279 -9.95 -15.25 31.02
C LEU A 279 -10.34 -16.42 31.94
N ASP A 280 -9.66 -16.57 33.09
CA ASP A 280 -9.91 -17.65 34.05
C ASP A 280 -11.19 -17.44 34.87
N ASN A 281 -11.76 -16.24 34.91
CA ASN A 281 -12.92 -15.91 35.73
C ASN A 281 -14.12 -16.83 35.48
N TRP A 282 -14.38 -17.14 34.21
CA TRP A 282 -15.47 -18.05 33.82
C TRP A 282 -15.20 -19.48 34.31
N TYR A 283 -14.00 -19.99 34.04
CA TYR A 283 -13.57 -21.34 34.46
C TYR A 283 -13.64 -21.49 35.99
N GLN A 284 -13.15 -20.49 36.73
CA GLN A 284 -13.21 -20.48 38.20
C GLN A 284 -14.66 -20.47 38.71
N GLY A 285 -15.54 -19.64 38.14
CA GLY A 285 -16.95 -19.62 38.50
C GLY A 285 -17.64 -20.97 38.25
N MET A 286 -17.35 -21.61 37.11
CA MET A 286 -17.88 -22.94 36.79
C MET A 286 -17.36 -24.01 37.75
N SER A 287 -16.07 -23.97 38.11
CA SER A 287 -15.48 -24.88 39.09
C SER A 287 -16.13 -24.73 40.47
N GLN A 288 -16.43 -23.50 40.90
CA GLN A 288 -17.14 -23.26 42.17
C GLN A 288 -18.56 -23.83 42.14
N LEU A 289 -19.30 -23.68 41.03
CA LEU A 289 -20.63 -24.27 40.87
C LEU A 289 -20.57 -25.81 40.91
N GLN A 290 -19.56 -26.43 40.30
CA GLN A 290 -19.35 -27.87 40.37
C GLN A 290 -19.03 -28.34 41.79
N GLN A 291 -18.18 -27.61 42.52
CA GLN A 291 -17.87 -27.91 43.92
C GLN A 291 -19.09 -27.78 44.82
N LEU A 292 -19.89 -26.72 44.67
CA LEU A 292 -21.16 -26.55 45.40
C LEU A 292 -22.14 -27.69 45.09
N THR A 293 -22.23 -28.09 43.82
CA THR A 293 -23.03 -29.27 43.41
C THR A 293 -22.56 -30.53 44.12
N ALA A 294 -21.24 -30.77 44.17
CA ALA A 294 -20.66 -31.94 44.83
C ALA A 294 -20.90 -31.92 46.36
N GLN A 295 -20.76 -30.76 47.01
CA GLN A 295 -21.04 -30.60 48.44
C GLN A 295 -22.51 -30.82 48.77
N LEU A 296 -23.42 -30.24 47.98
CA LEU A 296 -24.86 -30.45 48.10
C LEU A 296 -25.22 -31.94 47.91
N ASN A 297 -24.58 -32.63 46.96
CA ASN A 297 -24.77 -34.07 46.75
C ASN A 297 -24.23 -34.91 47.93
N GLY A 298 -23.16 -34.48 48.58
CA GLY A 298 -22.62 -35.11 49.78
C GLY A 298 -23.54 -34.97 51.00
N LEU A 299 -24.16 -33.80 51.20
CA LEU A 299 -25.08 -33.54 52.31
C LEU A 299 -26.36 -34.39 52.25
N ASP A 300 -26.84 -34.67 51.05
CA ASP A 300 -28.03 -35.50 50.81
C ASP A 300 -27.82 -36.95 51.27
N LYS A 301 -26.59 -37.46 51.17
CA LYS A 301 -26.23 -38.78 51.71
C LYS A 301 -26.30 -38.86 53.25
N GLN A 302 -26.34 -37.73 53.96
CA GLN A 302 -26.34 -37.69 55.43
C GLN A 302 -27.68 -37.26 56.06
N ARG A 303 -28.59 -36.57 55.36
CA ARG A 303 -29.84 -36.08 55.96
C ARG A 303 -31.04 -36.09 55.01
N GLY A 304 -31.84 -37.16 55.05
CA GLY A 304 -33.09 -37.30 54.29
C GLY A 304 -34.28 -36.46 54.79
N LYS A 305 -34.11 -35.17 55.13
CA LYS A 305 -35.23 -34.38 55.71
C LYS A 305 -35.26 -32.86 55.47
N TYR A 306 -34.60 -32.33 54.44
CA TYR A 306 -34.70 -30.91 54.11
C TYR A 306 -35.06 -30.69 52.63
N LEU A 307 -36.33 -30.33 52.37
CA LEU A 307 -36.87 -29.92 51.06
C LEU A 307 -36.03 -28.83 50.38
N THR A 308 -35.38 -27.99 51.20
CA THR A 308 -34.59 -26.83 50.78
C THR A 308 -33.27 -27.19 50.09
N VAL A 309 -32.70 -28.36 50.37
CA VAL A 309 -31.44 -28.81 49.71
C VAL A 309 -31.70 -29.22 48.26
N SER A 310 -32.86 -29.81 47.97
CA SER A 310 -33.27 -30.19 46.61
C SER A 310 -33.57 -28.98 45.73
N GLU A 311 -34.11 -27.91 46.30
CA GLU A 311 -34.32 -26.62 45.59
C GLU A 311 -32.98 -25.96 45.25
N LEU A 312 -32.04 -25.94 46.20
CA LEU A 312 -30.67 -25.44 45.98
C LEU A 312 -29.91 -26.22 44.91
N LYS A 313 -30.03 -27.56 44.90
CA LYS A 313 -29.44 -28.40 43.84
C LYS A 313 -30.04 -28.09 42.47
N SER A 314 -31.36 -27.98 42.39
CA SER A 314 -32.05 -27.63 41.15
C SER A 314 -31.65 -26.24 40.65
N ALA A 315 -31.48 -25.27 41.55
CA ALA A 315 -31.03 -23.93 41.21
C ALA A 315 -29.58 -23.90 40.70
N VAL A 316 -28.66 -24.62 41.35
CA VAL A 316 -27.26 -24.73 40.91
C VAL A 316 -27.15 -25.47 39.58
N PHE A 317 -27.93 -26.54 39.38
CA PHE A 317 -27.99 -27.26 38.11
C PHE A 317 -28.53 -26.35 36.99
N SER A 318 -29.62 -25.62 37.24
CA SER A 318 -30.20 -24.69 36.27
C SER A 318 -29.23 -23.56 35.90
N ALA A 319 -28.50 -23.02 36.89
CA ALA A 319 -27.46 -22.03 36.65
C ALA A 319 -26.33 -22.61 35.79
N THR A 320 -25.84 -23.80 36.15
CA THR A 320 -24.79 -24.51 35.40
C THR A 320 -25.20 -24.79 33.96
N GLU A 321 -26.43 -25.27 33.75
CA GLU A 321 -26.98 -25.50 32.41
C GLU A 321 -27.08 -24.19 31.61
N SER A 322 -27.62 -23.12 32.22
CA SER A 322 -27.74 -21.82 31.55
C SER A 322 -26.38 -21.27 31.09
N PHE A 323 -25.34 -21.44 31.91
CA PHE A 323 -24.00 -21.01 31.57
C PHE A 323 -23.37 -21.89 30.48
N ASN A 324 -23.66 -23.19 30.44
CA ASN A 324 -23.14 -24.10 29.42
C ASN A 324 -23.87 -24.02 28.07
N ARG A 325 -25.00 -23.32 27.97
CA ARG A 325 -25.72 -23.13 26.69
C ARG A 325 -24.86 -22.41 25.64
N HIS A 326 -24.05 -21.44 26.06
CA HIS A 326 -23.13 -20.72 25.18
C HIS A 326 -21.83 -20.45 25.91
N ILE A 327 -20.75 -21.14 25.52
CA ILE A 327 -19.43 -20.91 26.09
C ILE A 327 -18.95 -19.52 25.63
N PRO A 328 -18.59 -18.61 26.55
CA PRO A 328 -18.15 -17.28 26.19
C PRO A 328 -16.80 -17.31 25.46
N VAL A 329 -16.53 -16.26 24.67
CA VAL A 329 -15.29 -16.18 23.86
C VAL A 329 -14.04 -16.17 24.73
N GLU A 330 -14.14 -15.68 25.96
CA GLU A 330 -13.08 -15.64 26.97
C GLU A 330 -12.60 -17.05 27.34
N GLU A 331 -13.53 -17.98 27.54
CA GLU A 331 -13.19 -19.39 27.83
C GLU A 331 -12.62 -20.10 26.59
N GLN A 332 -13.07 -19.74 25.39
CA GLN A 332 -12.49 -20.25 24.14
C GLN A 332 -11.04 -19.76 23.96
N LEU A 333 -10.78 -18.49 24.27
CA LEU A 333 -9.42 -17.92 24.26
C LEU A 333 -8.52 -18.59 25.30
N ARG A 334 -9.03 -18.88 26.51
CA ARG A 334 -8.29 -19.63 27.54
C ARG A 334 -7.91 -21.02 27.04
N ARG A 335 -8.85 -21.78 26.46
CA ARG A 335 -8.60 -23.12 25.90
C ARG A 335 -7.56 -23.09 24.79
N TYR A 336 -7.67 -22.12 23.88
CA TYR A 336 -6.69 -21.90 22.82
C TYR A 336 -5.29 -21.58 23.40
N ALA A 337 -5.22 -20.76 24.45
CA ALA A 337 -3.96 -20.42 25.11
C ALA A 337 -3.32 -21.62 25.84
N VAL A 338 -4.13 -22.51 26.41
CA VAL A 338 -3.66 -23.72 27.12
C VAL A 338 -3.39 -24.89 26.16
N GLY A 339 -3.98 -24.88 24.96
CA GLY A 339 -3.74 -25.86 23.91
C GLY A 339 -4.48 -27.20 24.10
N GLU A 340 -5.58 -27.23 24.86
CA GLU A 340 -6.38 -28.43 25.14
C GLU A 340 -7.40 -28.70 24.01
N GLY A 341 -7.13 -29.66 23.12
CA GLY A 341 -8.13 -30.17 22.17
C GLY A 341 -7.75 -30.09 20.69
N ASN A 342 -8.75 -29.98 19.81
CA ASN A 342 -8.54 -29.89 18.36
C ASN A 342 -8.30 -28.43 17.97
N GLN A 343 -7.05 -28.00 18.12
CA GLN A 343 -6.60 -26.61 17.99
C GLN A 343 -7.06 -25.92 16.70
N LEU A 344 -7.15 -26.65 15.57
CA LEU A 344 -7.56 -26.07 14.28
C LEU A 344 -9.03 -25.62 14.26
N ASN A 345 -9.90 -26.43 14.87
CA ASN A 345 -11.33 -26.11 14.97
C ASN A 345 -11.55 -25.00 16.00
N GLU A 346 -10.85 -25.05 17.13
CA GLU A 346 -10.95 -24.06 18.20
C GLU A 346 -10.45 -22.69 17.74
N GLN A 347 -9.36 -22.63 16.98
CA GLN A 347 -8.86 -21.39 16.38
C GLN A 347 -9.87 -20.78 15.41
N THR A 348 -10.45 -21.61 14.54
CA THR A 348 -11.45 -21.16 13.54
C THR A 348 -12.73 -20.65 14.22
N GLN A 349 -13.21 -21.37 15.23
CA GLN A 349 -14.40 -20.98 15.99
C GLN A 349 -14.18 -19.72 16.82
N THR A 350 -13.04 -19.61 17.50
CA THR A 350 -12.68 -18.42 18.30
C THR A 350 -12.58 -17.19 17.42
N GLY A 351 -11.93 -17.30 16.26
CA GLY A 351 -11.84 -16.21 15.28
C GLY A 351 -13.20 -15.75 14.77
N LEU A 352 -14.13 -16.69 14.52
CA LEU A 352 -15.49 -16.36 14.09
C LEU A 352 -16.27 -15.61 15.18
N LEU A 353 -16.20 -16.08 16.44
CA LEU A 353 -16.91 -15.46 17.56
C LEU A 353 -16.39 -14.05 17.86
N LEU A 354 -15.07 -13.83 17.83
CA LEU A 354 -14.48 -12.50 17.98
C LEU A 354 -14.99 -11.53 16.92
N LYS A 355 -15.10 -11.99 15.67
CA LYS A 355 -15.62 -11.19 14.57
C LYS A 355 -17.11 -10.84 14.74
N GLN A 356 -17.91 -11.79 15.22
CA GLN A 356 -19.33 -11.54 15.51
C GLN A 356 -19.52 -10.53 16.65
N LEU A 357 -18.69 -10.59 17.69
CA LEU A 357 -18.71 -9.62 18.79
C LEU A 357 -18.28 -8.22 18.34
N ASP A 358 -17.25 -8.12 17.49
CA ASP A 358 -16.87 -6.84 16.88
C ASP A 358 -18.03 -6.24 16.10
N TYR A 359 -18.68 -7.03 15.22
CA TYR A 359 -19.88 -6.55 14.51
C TYR A 359 -20.99 -6.09 15.45
N ARG A 360 -21.25 -6.83 16.54
CA ARG A 360 -22.26 -6.40 17.52
C ARG A 360 -21.88 -5.10 18.21
N TYR A 361 -20.61 -4.92 18.57
CA TYR A 361 -20.10 -3.68 19.15
C TYR A 361 -20.26 -2.50 18.19
N GLN A 362 -19.90 -2.67 16.91
CA GLN A 362 -20.08 -1.63 15.90
C GLN A 362 -21.55 -1.25 15.72
N LEU A 363 -22.45 -2.23 15.64
CA LEU A 363 -23.89 -1.97 15.53
C LEU A 363 -24.42 -1.17 16.73
N LEU A 364 -24.05 -1.54 17.96
CA LEU A 364 -24.45 -0.81 19.17
C LEU A 364 -23.88 0.62 19.20
N LYS A 365 -22.67 0.81 18.66
CA LYS A 365 -22.06 2.14 18.53
C LYS A 365 -22.84 3.01 17.54
N ILE A 366 -23.28 2.44 16.42
CA ILE A 366 -24.11 3.13 15.42
C ILE A 366 -25.47 3.49 16.03
N GLU A 367 -26.14 2.56 16.70
CA GLU A 367 -27.43 2.81 17.38
C GLU A 367 -27.35 3.95 18.39
N LYS A 368 -26.26 4.02 19.17
CA LYS A 368 -26.02 5.09 20.14
C LYS A 368 -25.64 6.44 19.54
N GLN A 369 -25.21 6.48 18.28
CA GLN A 369 -24.93 7.73 17.57
C GLN A 369 -26.15 8.26 16.83
N ALA A 370 -27.17 7.43 16.63
CA ALA A 370 -28.44 7.77 16.01
C ALA A 370 -29.48 8.36 16.99
N HIS A 371 -29.17 8.35 18.29
CA HIS A 371 -29.92 8.97 19.39
C HIS A 371 -29.05 10.04 20.04
#